data_AF-A0A7S2QZJ1-F1
#
_entry.id   AF-A0A7S2QZJ1-F1
#
_cell.length_a   1.000
_cell.length_b   1.000
_cell.length_c   1.000
_cell.angle_alpha   90.00
_cell.angle_beta   90.00
_cell.angle_gamma   90.00
#
_symmetry.space_group_name_H-M   'P 1'
#
loop_
_entity.id
_entity.type
_entity.pdbx_description
1 polymer ?
#
loop_
_entity_poly.entity_id
_entity_poly.type
_entity_poly.pdbx_seq_one_letter_code
_entity_poly.pdbx_strand_id
1 'polypeptide(L)'
;EVTDIEEEEFCYIPMGGPLPAKDQRIIAFGGAAAMVHPSTGYNLCRNMMGAVCAARAIMQSGLINNNNDVNVVNLDKVAADTYHAIWSPDNIRQRNFAIFGGEFLMKQNVQGMRGFFDGFFRLPFEYWAGFLAGWPGLPNNDKHETWIARISFGLI
;
A
#
# COMPACT_ATOMS: atom_id res chain seq x y z
N GLU A 1 -19.25 -25.32 18.51
CA GLU A 1 -18.12 -26.22 18.22
C GLU A 1 -17.94 -26.28 16.71
N VAL A 2 -16.70 -26.33 16.21
CA VAL A 2 -16.43 -26.50 14.77
C VAL A 2 -16.46 -27.99 14.49
N THR A 3 -17.39 -28.44 13.63
CA THR A 3 -17.72 -29.86 13.45
C THR A 3 -17.09 -30.50 12.23
N ASP A 4 -16.64 -29.71 11.26
CA ASP A 4 -15.94 -30.19 10.07
C ASP A 4 -15.11 -29.08 9.43
N ILE A 5 -14.10 -29.46 8.64
CA ILE A 5 -13.30 -28.56 7.80
C ILE A 5 -13.63 -28.87 6.34
N GLU A 6 -14.20 -27.89 5.63
CA GLU A 6 -14.58 -28.04 4.21
C GLU A 6 -13.37 -27.97 3.26
N GLU A 7 -12.45 -27.02 3.49
CA GLU A 7 -11.26 -26.82 2.66
C GLU A 7 -10.15 -26.11 3.43
N GLU A 8 -8.89 -26.47 3.16
CA GLU A 8 -7.69 -25.79 3.65
C GLU A 8 -7.06 -24.96 2.53
N GLU A 9 -7.03 -23.62 2.71
CA GLU A 9 -6.37 -22.71 1.79
C GLU A 9 -5.02 -22.24 2.34
N PHE A 10 -3.97 -22.36 1.53
CA PHE A 10 -2.65 -21.79 1.84
C PHE A 10 -2.47 -20.44 1.16
N CYS A 11 -2.43 -19.37 1.96
CA CYS A 11 -2.21 -18.01 1.47
C CYS A 11 -0.74 -17.62 1.55
N TYR A 12 -0.17 -17.18 0.42
CA TYR A 12 1.15 -16.53 0.40
C TYR A 12 1.00 -15.02 0.30
N ILE A 13 1.55 -14.30 1.27
CA ILE A 13 1.53 -12.84 1.32
C ILE A 13 2.95 -12.32 1.04
N PRO A 14 3.20 -11.69 -0.12
CA PRO A 14 4.54 -11.20 -0.48
C PRO A 14 4.91 -9.92 0.30
N MET A 15 5.66 -10.10 1.38
CA MET A 15 6.08 -9.06 2.32
C MET A 15 7.35 -8.32 1.88
N GLY A 16 7.22 -7.42 0.89
CA GLY A 16 8.36 -6.59 0.46
C GLY A 16 9.14 -7.07 -0.78
N GLY A 17 8.51 -7.86 -1.66
CA GLY A 17 9.10 -8.34 -2.94
C GLY A 17 9.51 -7.26 -3.96
N PRO A 18 9.85 -7.60 -5.21
CA PRO A 18 10.21 -6.59 -6.21
C PRO A 18 9.01 -5.68 -6.56
N LEU A 19 9.29 -4.41 -6.85
CA LEU A 19 8.29 -3.54 -7.45
C LEU A 19 8.02 -3.98 -8.90
N PRO A 20 6.79 -3.81 -9.42
CA PRO A 20 6.52 -4.04 -10.84
C PRO A 20 7.43 -3.19 -11.73
N ALA A 21 7.84 -3.76 -12.85
CA ALA A 21 8.53 -3.01 -13.89
C ALA A 21 7.61 -1.88 -14.39
N LYS A 22 8.12 -0.66 -14.56
CA LYS A 22 7.30 0.50 -14.96
C LYS A 22 7.12 0.63 -16.47
N ASP A 23 7.86 -0.16 -17.23
CA ASP A 23 7.88 -0.22 -18.69
C ASP A 23 6.97 -1.34 -19.26
N GLN A 24 6.30 -2.12 -18.41
CA GLN A 24 5.29 -3.07 -18.87
C GLN A 24 3.91 -2.43 -19.06
N ARG A 25 3.15 -2.98 -19.99
CA ARG A 25 1.78 -2.54 -20.33
C ARG A 25 0.73 -2.95 -19.31
N ILE A 26 0.94 -4.08 -18.62
CA ILE A 26 -0.05 -4.63 -17.68
C ILE A 26 0.09 -3.90 -16.35
N ILE A 27 -1.01 -3.33 -15.86
CA ILE A 27 -1.06 -2.65 -14.57
C ILE A 27 -1.46 -3.68 -13.51
N ALA A 28 -0.48 -4.22 -12.81
CA ALA A 28 -0.71 -4.94 -11.56
C ALA A 28 -1.22 -3.99 -10.46
N PHE A 29 -2.02 -4.53 -9.54
CA PHE A 29 -2.57 -3.78 -8.40
C PHE A 29 -2.59 -4.63 -7.13
N GLY A 30 -2.56 -3.98 -5.97
CA GLY A 30 -2.61 -4.64 -4.66
C GLY A 30 -1.39 -5.53 -4.39
N GLY A 31 -1.64 -6.78 -3.97
CA GLY A 31 -0.59 -7.75 -3.69
C GLY A 31 0.33 -8.00 -4.89
N ALA A 32 -0.25 -8.06 -6.10
CA ALA A 32 0.50 -8.21 -7.35
C ALA A 32 1.38 -6.99 -7.68
N ALA A 33 1.07 -5.82 -7.10
CA ALA A 33 1.85 -4.60 -7.24
C ALA A 33 2.83 -4.36 -6.08
N ALA A 34 3.03 -5.34 -5.20
CA ALA A 34 3.85 -5.22 -3.98
C ALA A 34 3.36 -4.13 -2.99
N MET A 35 2.04 -3.92 -2.93
CA MET A 35 1.38 -2.95 -2.03
C MET A 35 1.08 -3.51 -0.63
N VAL A 36 1.51 -4.74 -0.33
CA VAL A 36 1.44 -5.29 1.02
C VAL A 36 2.45 -4.55 1.92
N HIS A 37 2.04 -4.18 3.13
CA HIS A 37 2.93 -3.58 4.11
C HIS A 37 4.00 -4.61 4.56
N PRO A 38 5.29 -4.36 4.30
CA PRO A 38 6.35 -5.36 4.48
C PRO A 38 6.54 -5.86 5.92
N SER A 39 6.10 -5.10 6.92
CA SER A 39 6.27 -5.49 8.33
C SER A 39 5.01 -6.10 8.96
N THR A 40 3.83 -5.89 8.38
CA THR A 40 2.54 -6.29 9.01
C THR A 40 1.66 -7.19 8.17
N GLY A 41 1.89 -7.31 6.85
CA GLY A 41 1.01 -8.06 5.96
C GLY A 41 -0.23 -7.29 5.54
N TYR A 42 -0.43 -6.10 6.10
CA TYR A 42 -1.61 -5.32 5.85
C TYR A 42 -1.57 -4.64 4.47
N ASN A 43 -2.63 -4.79 3.67
CA ASN A 43 -2.68 -4.28 2.30
C ASN A 43 -3.88 -3.35 2.02
N LEU A 44 -4.94 -3.40 2.84
CA LEU A 44 -6.23 -2.78 2.52
C LEU A 44 -6.13 -1.25 2.38
N CYS A 45 -5.54 -0.57 3.37
CA CYS A 45 -5.44 0.89 3.35
C CYS A 45 -4.57 1.39 2.18
N ARG A 46 -3.44 0.72 1.91
CA ARG A 46 -2.58 1.08 0.77
C ARG A 46 -3.29 0.84 -0.56
N ASN A 47 -4.08 -0.23 -0.68
CA ASN A 47 -4.87 -0.51 -1.88
C ASN A 47 -5.91 0.58 -2.12
N MET A 48 -6.70 0.96 -1.11
CA MET A 48 -7.70 2.02 -1.26
C MET A 48 -7.06 3.35 -1.71
N MET A 49 -5.93 3.72 -1.13
CA MET A 49 -5.17 4.92 -1.53
C MET A 49 -4.63 4.84 -2.94
N GLY A 50 -3.98 3.72 -3.27
CA GLY A 50 -3.43 3.51 -4.60
C GLY A 50 -4.49 3.48 -5.68
N ALA A 51 -5.73 3.09 -5.35
CA ALA A 51 -6.82 2.96 -6.32
C ALA A 51 -7.21 4.32 -6.89
N VAL A 52 -7.36 5.34 -6.03
CA VAL A 52 -7.70 6.70 -6.46
C VAL A 52 -6.58 7.29 -7.33
N CYS A 53 -5.31 7.14 -6.89
CA CYS A 53 -4.16 7.61 -7.66
C CYS A 53 -4.06 6.91 -9.02
N ALA A 54 -4.27 5.59 -9.06
CA ALA A 54 -4.22 4.80 -10.28
C ALA A 54 -5.34 5.20 -11.25
N ALA A 55 -6.59 5.26 -10.78
CA ALA A 55 -7.73 5.64 -11.59
C ALA A 55 -7.57 7.05 -12.18
N ARG A 56 -7.07 8.01 -11.37
CA ARG A 56 -6.79 9.37 -11.83
C ARG A 56 -5.72 9.40 -12.92
N ALA A 57 -4.63 8.66 -12.76
CA ALA A 57 -3.57 8.56 -13.76
C ALA A 57 -4.08 7.94 -15.07
N ILE A 58 -4.87 6.86 -14.99
CA ILE A 58 -5.48 6.21 -16.15
C ILE A 58 -6.39 7.20 -16.89
N MET A 59 -7.25 7.93 -16.16
CA MET A 59 -8.16 8.90 -16.77
C MET A 59 -7.41 10.05 -17.45
N GLN A 60 -6.39 10.62 -16.79
CA GLN A 60 -5.64 11.76 -17.31
C GLN A 60 -4.81 11.37 -18.54
N SER A 61 -4.05 10.29 -18.46
CA SER A 61 -3.16 9.85 -19.54
C SER A 61 -3.90 9.15 -20.68
N GLY A 62 -5.04 8.51 -20.37
CA GLY A 62 -5.81 7.72 -21.32
C GLY A 62 -6.87 8.53 -22.07
N LEU A 63 -7.69 9.32 -21.36
CA LEU A 63 -8.92 9.87 -21.92
C LEU A 63 -8.83 11.38 -22.17
N ILE A 64 -8.38 12.14 -21.17
CA ILE A 64 -8.43 13.61 -21.22
C ILE A 64 -7.40 14.17 -22.21
N ASN A 65 -6.16 13.68 -22.18
CA ASN A 65 -5.10 14.18 -23.04
C ASN A 65 -5.30 13.82 -24.53
N ASN A 66 -6.17 12.86 -24.84
CA ASN A 66 -6.40 12.37 -26.20
C ASN A 66 -7.76 12.81 -26.77
N ASN A 67 -8.38 13.88 -26.25
CA ASN A 67 -9.70 14.38 -26.65
C ASN A 67 -10.80 13.29 -26.67
N ASN A 68 -10.73 12.32 -25.75
CA ASN A 68 -11.60 11.14 -25.70
C ASN A 68 -11.55 10.21 -26.94
N ASP A 69 -10.55 10.34 -27.83
CA ASP A 69 -10.34 9.37 -28.90
C ASP A 69 -9.51 8.18 -28.41
N VAL A 70 -10.20 7.07 -28.17
CA VAL A 70 -9.61 5.81 -27.69
C VAL A 70 -8.59 5.24 -28.67
N ASN A 71 -8.67 5.57 -29.97
CA ASN A 71 -7.75 5.04 -30.99
C ASN A 71 -6.38 5.72 -30.98
N VAL A 72 -6.25 6.85 -30.26
CA VAL A 72 -4.99 7.64 -30.16
C VAL A 72 -4.27 7.37 -28.84
N VAL A 73 -4.82 6.52 -27.97
CA VAL A 73 -4.30 6.30 -26.61
C VAL A 73 -3.02 5.48 -26.63
N ASN A 74 -1.94 6.07 -26.15
CA ASN A 74 -0.71 5.35 -25.87
C ASN A 74 -0.84 4.55 -24.55
N LEU A 75 -1.20 3.27 -24.66
CA LEU A 75 -1.40 2.38 -23.51
C LEU A 75 -0.12 2.16 -22.68
N ASP A 76 1.05 2.18 -23.30
CA ASP A 76 2.33 2.01 -22.58
C ASP A 76 2.58 3.23 -21.67
N LYS A 77 2.29 4.44 -22.18
CA LYS A 77 2.34 5.65 -21.37
C LYS A 77 1.33 5.62 -20.21
N VAL A 78 0.11 5.16 -20.47
CA VAL A 78 -0.92 5.02 -19.42
C VAL A 78 -0.44 4.08 -18.31
N ALA A 79 0.13 2.93 -18.66
CA ALA A 79 0.64 1.97 -17.69
C ALA A 79 1.82 2.55 -16.88
N ALA A 80 2.78 3.19 -17.55
CA ALA A 80 3.91 3.84 -16.90
C ALA A 80 3.44 4.93 -15.92
N ASP A 81 2.58 5.86 -16.37
CA ASP A 81 2.05 6.94 -15.54
C ASP A 81 1.28 6.40 -14.33
N THR A 82 0.52 5.30 -14.52
CA THR A 82 -0.21 4.63 -13.44
C THR A 82 0.75 4.04 -12.40
N TYR A 83 1.82 3.38 -12.84
CA TYR A 83 2.86 2.89 -11.93
C TYR A 83 3.62 4.02 -11.23
N HIS A 84 3.83 5.15 -11.88
CA HIS A 84 4.41 6.33 -11.25
C HIS A 84 3.47 6.96 -10.20
N ALA A 85 2.16 6.88 -10.40
CA ALA A 85 1.17 7.33 -9.42
C ALA A 85 1.09 6.40 -8.20
N ILE A 86 1.07 5.07 -8.41
CA ILE A 86 1.05 4.08 -7.32
C ILE A 86 2.39 4.09 -6.56
N TRP A 87 3.50 4.02 -7.29
CA TRP A 87 4.86 3.98 -6.77
C TRP A 87 5.61 5.28 -7.06
N SER A 88 5.09 6.35 -6.46
CA SER A 88 5.78 7.64 -6.37
C SER A 88 7.09 7.51 -5.58
N PRO A 89 8.05 8.44 -5.74
CA PRO A 89 9.28 8.43 -4.96
C PRO A 89 9.05 8.35 -3.44
N ASP A 90 8.01 9.02 -2.92
CA ASP A 90 7.63 8.96 -1.50
C ASP A 90 7.11 7.59 -1.09
N ASN A 91 6.22 6.99 -1.88
CA ASN A 91 5.68 5.67 -1.59
C ASN A 91 6.76 4.59 -1.63
N ILE A 92 7.72 4.72 -2.57
CA ILE A 92 8.90 3.84 -2.63
C ILE A 92 9.79 4.04 -1.41
N ARG A 93 10.08 5.28 -1.00
CA ARG A 93 10.89 5.57 0.21
C ARG A 93 10.25 4.98 1.46
N GLN A 94 8.97 5.21 1.67
CA GLN A 94 8.23 4.67 2.82
C GLN A 94 8.28 3.14 2.85
N ARG A 95 8.03 2.51 1.69
CA ARG A 95 8.10 1.06 1.55
C ARG A 95 9.50 0.52 1.86
N ASN A 96 10.54 1.13 1.29
CA ASN A 96 11.92 0.71 1.52
C ASN A 96 12.32 0.86 2.99
N PHE A 97 11.81 1.89 3.67
CA PHE A 97 12.00 2.05 5.11
C PHE A 97 11.33 0.92 5.91
N ALA A 98 10.12 0.49 5.53
CA ALA A 98 9.44 -0.64 6.17
C ALA A 98 10.15 -1.98 5.92
N ILE A 99 10.70 -2.20 4.72
CA ILE A 99 11.54 -3.38 4.40
C ILE A 99 12.78 -3.38 5.28
N PHE A 100 13.51 -2.26 5.30
CA PHE A 100 14.69 -2.10 6.14
C PHE A 100 14.39 -2.37 7.63
N GLY A 101 13.29 -1.83 8.15
CA GLY A 101 12.84 -2.10 9.51
C GLY A 101 12.57 -3.58 9.76
N GLY A 102 11.91 -4.26 8.82
CA GLY A 102 11.69 -5.71 8.87
C GLY A 102 13.00 -6.50 8.89
N GLU A 103 13.95 -6.18 8.00
CA GLU A 103 15.27 -6.79 7.96
C GLU A 103 16.07 -6.56 9.25
N PHE A 104 15.96 -5.36 9.82
CA PHE A 104 16.57 -5.03 11.11
C PHE A 104 15.99 -5.91 12.23
N LEU A 105 14.66 -6.04 12.30
CA LEU A 105 13.98 -6.85 13.31
C LEU A 105 14.34 -8.34 13.17
N MET A 106 14.40 -8.88 11.95
CA MET A 106 14.78 -10.28 11.72
C MET A 106 16.20 -10.62 12.22
N LYS A 107 17.07 -9.62 12.42
CA LYS A 107 18.44 -9.80 12.95
C LYS A 107 18.53 -9.67 14.47
N GLN A 108 17.46 -9.28 15.17
CA GLN A 108 17.50 -9.06 16.62
C GLN A 108 17.36 -10.38 17.40
N ASN A 109 18.04 -10.46 18.53
CA ASN A 109 17.77 -11.50 19.52
C ASN A 109 16.51 -11.15 20.36
N VAL A 110 16.09 -12.07 21.24
CA VAL A 110 14.88 -11.89 22.07
C VAL A 110 14.93 -10.61 22.91
N GLN A 111 16.09 -10.24 23.45
CA GLN A 111 16.23 -9.03 24.27
C GLN A 111 16.07 -7.75 23.43
N GLY A 112 16.73 -7.69 22.27
CA GLY A 112 16.62 -6.57 21.33
C GLY A 112 15.20 -6.42 20.80
N MET A 113 14.54 -7.54 20.47
CA MET A 113 13.15 -7.54 20.00
C MET A 113 12.18 -6.98 21.03
N ARG A 114 12.31 -7.41 22.29
CA ARG A 114 11.51 -6.90 23.40
C ARG A 114 11.74 -5.41 23.64
N GLY A 115 13.00 -4.97 23.65
CA GLY A 115 13.36 -3.56 23.82
C GLY A 115 12.81 -2.68 22.69
N PHE A 116 12.88 -3.16 21.45
CA PHE A 116 12.30 -2.45 20.31
C PHE A 116 10.79 -2.29 20.46
N PHE A 117 10.05 -3.38 20.70
CA PHE A 117 8.59 -3.30 20.79
C PHE A 117 8.12 -2.51 22.02
N ASP A 118 8.80 -2.61 23.16
CA ASP A 118 8.53 -1.76 24.34
C ASP A 118 8.70 -0.27 23.99
N GLY A 119 9.78 0.10 23.31
CA GLY A 119 9.99 1.48 22.86
C GLY A 119 8.98 1.93 21.81
N PHE A 120 8.70 1.08 20.82
CA PHE A 120 7.79 1.37 19.71
C PHE A 120 6.36 1.63 20.19
N PHE A 121 5.82 0.80 21.09
CA PHE A 121 4.45 0.95 21.58
C PHE A 121 4.30 2.01 22.68
N ARG A 122 5.41 2.58 23.20
CA ARG A 122 5.38 3.79 24.05
C ARG A 122 5.21 5.08 23.26
N LEU A 123 5.40 5.05 21.94
CA LEU A 123 5.06 6.20 21.10
C LEU A 123 3.55 6.48 21.18
N PRO A 124 3.13 7.74 20.97
CA PRO A 124 1.72 8.06 20.78
C PRO A 124 1.05 7.15 19.75
N PHE A 125 -0.23 6.83 20.00
CA PHE A 125 -1.02 5.87 19.24
C PHE A 125 -0.99 6.16 17.74
N GLU A 126 -1.07 7.43 17.37
CA GLU A 126 -1.17 7.93 16.00
C GLU A 126 0.07 7.54 15.18
N TYR A 127 1.25 7.54 15.81
CA TYR A 127 2.50 7.23 15.13
C TYR A 127 2.65 5.76 14.85
N TRP A 128 2.49 4.91 15.87
CA TRP A 128 2.68 3.48 15.67
C TRP A 128 1.51 2.86 14.89
N ALA A 129 0.26 3.28 15.14
CA ALA A 129 -0.89 2.80 14.39
C ALA A 129 -0.82 3.25 12.92
N GLY A 130 -0.38 4.49 12.68
CA GLY A 130 -0.19 4.99 11.32
C GLY A 130 0.93 4.29 10.56
N PHE A 131 2.03 3.97 11.25
CA PHE A 131 3.09 3.13 10.70
C PHE A 131 2.54 1.74 10.31
N LEU A 132 1.85 1.05 11.21
CA LEU A 132 1.33 -0.32 10.95
C LEU A 132 0.26 -0.36 9.85
N ALA A 133 -0.52 0.71 9.69
CA ALA A 133 -1.50 0.86 8.62
C ALA A 133 -0.85 1.07 7.24
N GLY A 134 0.45 1.40 7.18
CA GLY A 134 1.19 1.60 5.94
C GLY A 134 0.78 2.89 5.19
N TRP A 135 0.38 3.93 5.93
CA TRP A 135 -0.17 5.17 5.40
C TRP A 135 0.85 6.32 5.37
N PRO A 136 1.00 7.09 4.28
CA PRO A 136 1.83 8.30 4.28
C PRO A 136 1.20 9.42 5.11
N GLY A 137 1.87 9.86 6.18
CA GLY A 137 1.50 11.09 6.89
C GLY A 137 0.38 10.95 7.92
N LEU A 138 0.58 10.13 8.95
CA LEU A 138 -0.31 10.11 10.11
C LEU A 138 0.22 10.93 11.29
N PRO A 139 0.05 12.26 11.22
CA PRO A 139 -0.43 13.06 12.33
C PRO A 139 -1.89 13.48 12.05
N ASN A 140 -2.79 13.28 13.02
CA ASN A 140 -4.23 13.59 13.00
C ASN A 140 -5.15 12.60 12.23
N ASN A 141 -5.14 11.30 12.59
CA ASN A 141 -6.10 10.28 12.09
C ASN A 141 -7.52 10.41 12.65
N ASP A 142 -7.75 11.40 13.49
CA ASP A 142 -8.96 11.68 14.27
C ASP A 142 -10.19 11.95 13.37
N LYS A 143 -10.04 11.85 12.05
CA LYS A 143 -11.16 11.83 11.10
C LYS A 143 -11.63 10.42 10.72
N HIS A 144 -10.95 9.35 11.07
CA HIS A 144 -11.41 7.98 10.76
C HIS A 144 -12.19 7.33 11.92
N GLU A 145 -12.44 8.05 13.00
CA GLU A 145 -13.18 7.55 14.16
C GLU A 145 -14.69 7.51 13.95
N THR A 146 -15.22 8.28 12.97
CA THR A 146 -16.64 8.25 12.63
C THR A 146 -16.88 7.66 11.24
N TRP A 147 -17.98 6.92 11.11
CA TRP A 147 -18.42 6.29 9.86
C TRP A 147 -18.54 7.29 8.70
N ILE A 148 -19.06 8.49 8.98
CA ILE A 148 -19.26 9.54 7.97
C ILE A 148 -17.93 10.03 7.40
N ALA A 149 -16.94 10.25 8.24
CA ALA A 149 -15.67 10.76 7.77
C ALA A 149 -14.84 9.70 7.03
N ARG A 150 -15.08 8.40 7.28
CA ARG A 150 -14.61 7.30 6.41
C ARG A 150 -15.27 7.30 5.03
N ILE A 151 -16.59 7.54 4.96
CA ILE A 151 -17.33 7.62 3.69
C ILE A 151 -16.90 8.85 2.87
N SER A 152 -16.83 10.02 3.49
CA SER A 152 -16.38 11.25 2.82
C SER A 152 -14.95 11.12 2.30
N PHE A 153 -14.08 10.39 3.01
CA PHE A 153 -12.74 10.08 2.56
C PHE A 153 -12.71 9.20 1.31
N GLY A 154 -13.60 8.20 1.21
CA GLY A 154 -13.70 7.32 0.04
C GLY A 154 -14.29 7.97 -1.22
N LEU A 155 -14.82 9.19 -1.11
CA LEU A 155 -15.52 9.90 -2.20
C LEU A 155 -14.76 11.12 -2.76
N ILE A 156 -13.58 11.45 -2.23
CA ILE A 156 -12.70 12.55 -2.68
C ILE A 156 -11.45 11.96 -3.36
#